data_AF-A0A933HRF4-F1
#
_entry.id   AF-A0A933HRF4-F1
#
_cell.length_a   1.000
_cell.length_b   1.000
_cell.length_c   1.000
_cell.angle_alpha   90.00
_cell.angle_beta   90.00
_cell.angle_gamma   90.00
#
_symmetry.space_group_name_H-M   'P 1'
#
loop_
_entity.id
_entity.type
_entity.pdbx_description
1 polymer ?
#
loop_
_entity_poly.entity_id
_entity_poly.type
_entity_poly.pdbx_seq_one_letter_code
_entity_poly.pdbx_strand_id
1 'polypeptide(L)' 'MHSTATLTLALRNVGVYTANAQSVVGEFFLADISVPRGVYVRMGLGVPNLFAEAGLVRLFMW' A
#
# COMPACT_ATOMS: atom_id res chain seq x y z
N MET A 1 -14.44 -9.41 10.55
CA MET A 1 -13.55 -8.47 11.28
C MET A 1 -13.49 -7.21 10.44
N HIS A 2 -13.80 -6.04 11.02
CA HIS A 2 -13.76 -4.73 10.36
C HIS A 2 -12.62 -3.92 10.98
N SER A 3 -11.80 -3.24 10.16
CA SER A 3 -10.68 -2.43 10.65
C SER A 3 -11.06 -0.95 10.68
N THR A 4 -10.59 -0.22 11.70
CA THR A 4 -10.65 1.25 11.69
C THR A 4 -9.64 1.81 10.69
N ALA A 5 -8.47 1.19 10.58
CA ALA A 5 -7.44 1.49 9.61
C ALA A 5 -6.76 0.20 9.14
N THR A 6 -6.31 0.20 7.90
CA THR A 6 -5.58 -0.89 7.25
C THR A 6 -4.23 -0.35 6.79
N LEU A 7 -3.15 -1.05 7.14
CA LEU A 7 -1.80 -0.75 6.71
C LEU A 7 -1.30 -1.86 5.79
N THR A 8 -0.86 -1.51 4.58
CA THR A 8 -0.16 -2.45 3.69
C THR A 8 1.33 -2.15 3.66
N LEU A 9 2.13 -3.21 3.54
CA LEU A 9 3.59 -3.17 3.60
C LEU A 9 4.16 -3.46 2.20
N ALA A 10 5.24 -2.77 1.83
CA ALA A 10 5.90 -2.82 0.52
C ALA A 10 5.08 -2.19 -0.63
N LEU A 11 4.30 -2.97 -1.37
CA LEU A 11 3.46 -2.50 -2.46
C LEU A 11 2.00 -2.92 -2.23
N ARG A 12 1.08 -2.23 -2.91
CA ARG A 12 -0.36 -2.40 -2.71
C ARG A 12 -0.82 -3.80 -3.13
N ASN A 13 -1.45 -4.52 -2.20
CA ASN A 13 -2.04 -5.83 -2.48
C ASN A 13 -3.38 -5.69 -3.20
N VAL A 14 -3.51 -6.24 -4.41
CA VAL A 14 -4.73 -6.12 -5.24
C VAL A 14 -6.01 -6.67 -4.56
N GLY A 15 -5.88 -7.63 -3.64
CA GLY A 15 -7.02 -8.21 -2.92
C GLY A 15 -7.80 -7.21 -2.06
N VAL A 16 -7.16 -6.12 -1.63
CA VAL A 16 -7.81 -5.08 -0.80
C VAL A 16 -8.78 -4.20 -1.58
N TYR A 17 -8.80 -4.30 -2.91
CA TYR A 17 -9.70 -3.54 -3.78
C TYR A 17 -10.91 -4.34 -4.26
N THR A 18 -11.06 -5.57 -3.79
CA THR A 18 -12.24 -6.35 -4.11
C THR A 18 -13.47 -5.74 -3.43
N ALA A 19 -14.65 -5.93 -4.02
CA ALA A 19 -15.91 -5.48 -3.42
C ALA A 19 -16.10 -6.04 -1.99
N ASN A 20 -15.64 -7.27 -1.75
CA ASN A 20 -15.68 -7.87 -0.42
C ASN A 20 -14.78 -7.13 0.58
N ALA A 21 -13.59 -6.70 0.16
CA ALA A 21 -12.65 -5.98 1.01
C ALA A 21 -13.13 -4.56 1.36
N GLN A 22 -13.84 -3.87 0.46
CA GLN A 22 -14.36 -2.52 0.70
C GLN A 22 -15.22 -2.43 1.97
N SER A 23 -15.97 -3.49 2.29
CA SER A 23 -16.85 -3.52 3.47
C SER A 23 -16.12 -3.67 4.81
N VAL A 24 -14.83 -3.97 4.81
CA VAL A 24 -14.05 -4.27 6.02
C VAL A 24 -12.76 -3.47 6.16
N VAL A 25 -12.34 -2.79 5.09
CA VAL A 25 -11.16 -1.93 5.08
C VAL A 25 -11.57 -0.52 5.53
N GLY A 26 -11.06 -0.10 6.69
CA GLY A 26 -11.12 1.29 7.11
C GLY A 26 -10.15 2.19 6.35
N GLU A 27 -9.62 3.23 7.00
CA GLU A 27 -8.64 4.11 6.36
C GLU A 27 -7.42 3.32 5.85
N PHE A 28 -7.06 3.51 4.58
CA PHE A 28 -6.05 2.67 3.95
C PHE A 28 -4.73 3.40 3.79
N PHE A 29 -3.65 2.79 4.26
CA PHE A 29 -2.31 3.37 4.25
C PHE A 29 -1.28 2.41 3.66
N LEU A 30 -0.23 2.99 3.08
CA LEU A 30 0.99 2.32 2.67
C LEU A 30 2.14 2.81 3.54
N ALA A 31 2.84 1.89 4.20
CA ALA A 31 4.05 2.20 4.97
C ALA A 31 5.32 1.94 4.17
N ASP A 32 6.30 2.81 4.37
CA ASP A 32 7.68 2.55 4.00
C ASP A 32 8.26 1.49 4.95
N ILE A 33 8.76 0.40 4.38
CA ILE A 33 9.50 -0.62 5.11
C ILE A 33 10.96 -0.70 4.64
N SER A 34 11.44 0.36 3.98
CA SER A 34 12.79 0.49 3.45
C SER A 34 13.15 -0.60 2.45
N VAL A 35 12.18 -1.06 1.63
CA VAL A 35 12.48 -2.02 0.56
C VAL A 35 13.42 -1.34 -0.43
N PRO A 36 14.62 -1.90 -0.68
CA PRO A 36 15.55 -1.30 -1.63
C PRO A 36 14.95 -1.23 -3.03
N ARG A 37 15.09 -0.08 -3.70
CA ARG A 37 14.56 0.14 -5.06
C ARG A 37 14.95 -0.97 -6.06
N GLY A 38 16.16 -1.52 -5.92
CA GLY A 38 16.65 -2.62 -6.76
C GLY A 38 15.82 -3.90 -6.70
N VAL A 39 15.11 -4.14 -5.59
CA VAL A 39 14.19 -5.29 -5.46
C VAL A 39 13.03 -5.14 -6.44
N TYR A 40 12.39 -3.96 -6.49
CA TYR A 40 11.29 -3.70 -7.41
C TYR A 40 11.75 -3.70 -8.87
N VAL A 41 12.94 -3.16 -9.16
CA VAL A 41 13.53 -3.18 -10.51
C VAL A 41 13.74 -4.63 -11.00
N ARG A 42 14.24 -5.52 -10.14
CA ARG A 42 14.41 -6.95 -10.47
C ARG A 42 13.08 -7.67 -10.71
N MET A 43 11.99 -7.16 -10.17
CA MET A 43 10.63 -7.64 -10.43
C MET A 43 10.00 -7.01 -11.69
N GLY A 44 10.72 -6.14 -12.41
CA GLY A 44 10.19 -5.41 -13.57
C GLY A 44 9.22 -4.29 -13.21
N LEU A 45 9.23 -3.81 -11.95
CA LEU A 45 8.31 -2.78 -11.46
C LEU A 45 8.96 -1.40 -11.43
N GLY A 46 8.33 -0.44 -12.11
CA GLY A 46 8.64 0.98 -12.02
C GLY A 46 7.91 1.60 -10.83
N VAL A 47 8.59 1.72 -9.69
CA VAL A 47 8.02 2.35 -8.49
C VAL A 47 8.59 3.78 -8.37
N PRO A 48 7.74 4.83 -8.31
CA PRO A 48 8.20 6.20 -8.07
C PRO A 48 8.70 6.35 -6.63
N ASN A 49 9.28 7.50 -6.28
CA ASN A 49 9.67 7.76 -4.90
C ASN A 49 8.43 8.05 -4.03
N LEU A 50 7.73 6.99 -3.60
CA LEU A 50 6.45 7.06 -2.90
C LEU A 50 6.56 7.72 -1.51
N PHE A 51 7.73 7.63 -0.88
CA PHE A 51 7.95 8.06 0.51
C PHE A 51 8.90 9.25 0.62
N ALA A 52 9.00 10.06 -0.45
CA ALA A 52 9.85 11.24 -0.48
C ALA A 52 9.52 12.25 0.63
N GLU A 53 8.24 12.36 1.00
CA GLU A 53 7.73 13.35 1.95
C GLU A 53 7.38 12.75 3.32
N ALA A 54 6.96 11.48 3.37
CA ALA A 54 6.56 10.80 4.59
C ALA A 54 6.71 9.26 4.48
N GLY A 55 7.04 8.60 5.59
CA GLY A 55 7.10 7.14 5.68
C GLY A 55 5.75 6.42 5.72
N LEU A 56 4.64 7.18 5.63
CA LEU A 56 3.28 6.65 5.59
C LEU A 56 2.46 7.50 4.61
N VAL A 57 1.83 6.83 3.64
CA VAL A 57 1.02 7.48 2.61
C VAL A 57 -0.41 6.98 2.70
N ARG A 58 -1.39 7.89 2.75
CA ARG A 58 -2.81 7.54 2.70
C ARG A 58 -3.20 7.20 1.26
N LEU A 59 -3.90 6.11 1.09
CA LEU A 59 -4.39 5.61 -0.19
C LEU A 59 -5.90 5.80 -0.26
N PHE A 60 -6.37 6.34 -1.38
CA PHE A 60 -7.81 6.42 -1.65
C PHE A 60 -8.29 5.12 -2.30
N MET A 61 -9.46 4.67 -1.86
CA MET A 61 -10.26 3.65 -2.53
C MET A 61 -11.40 4.38 -3.24
N TRP A 62 -11.57 4.10 -4.54
CA TRP A 62 -12.63 4.65 -5.38
C TRP A 62 -13.96 3.94 -5.13
#